data_AF-A0A2M7ZIP0-F1
#
_entry.id   AF-A0A2M7ZIP0-F1
#
_cell.length_a   1.000
_cell.length_b   1.000
_cell.length_c   1.000
_cell.angle_alpha   90.00
_cell.angle_beta   90.00
_cell.angle_gamma   90.00
#
_symmetry.space_group_name_H-M   'P 1'
#
loop_
_entity.id
_entity.type
_entity.pdbx_description
1 polymer ?
#
loop_
_entity_poly.entity_id
_entity_poly.type
_entity_poly.pdbx_seq_one_letter_code
_entity_poly.pdbx_strand_id
1 'polypeptide(L)'
;MTNIPLPRIDLDSELQKLLLPYSRFIKGKIWKDRLGRHKIGCIDIEDIKSLKKIAGNEKPTLSIQDPPYNFVAFKETDTKRFINWCKKWVDNIYSIIADDSAFYVWLGADQKNGFSPLPEFMAMMKQGEFKSKSFITLRNQRGYGTQKNWMSIRQELLLYEKGKPNFNINAEYTDIPKILKGYYKTVKGKETENLERSNSGNIRAGNVWIDIQQVFYRMEENVNGCFAQKPLKAIERIINAGSKKNDVVIDFFSHSGTTLIACEKLDRRCFTTDIDPIFCEITLRRLENFRKTGKTGWQNSNPFAEEIENDKKIKSYLSKVYDLQNL
;
A
#
# COMPACT_ATOMS: atom_id res chain seq x y z
N MET A 1 9.72 -22.60 -12.65
CA MET A 1 8.73 -22.28 -11.59
C MET A 1 7.41 -22.83 -12.06
N THR A 2 6.83 -23.73 -11.27
CA THR A 2 5.50 -24.30 -11.51
C THR A 2 4.46 -23.19 -11.50
N ASN A 3 3.57 -23.18 -12.50
CA ASN A 3 2.54 -22.16 -12.65
C ASN A 3 1.32 -22.56 -11.82
N ILE A 4 1.32 -22.15 -10.55
CA ILE A 4 0.29 -22.50 -9.57
C ILE A 4 -0.44 -21.21 -9.20
N PRO A 5 -1.53 -20.87 -9.91
CA PRO A 5 -2.32 -19.69 -9.57
C PRO A 5 -3.05 -19.91 -8.24
N LEU A 6 -3.19 -18.84 -7.47
CA LEU A 6 -3.86 -18.83 -6.17
C LEU A 6 -5.04 -17.84 -6.22
N PRO A 7 -6.27 -18.29 -6.01
CA PRO A 7 -7.43 -17.41 -6.07
C PRO A 7 -7.37 -16.37 -4.95
N ARG A 8 -8.29 -15.39 -5.03
CA ARG A 8 -8.38 -14.29 -4.07
C ARG A 8 -8.64 -14.82 -2.64
N ILE A 9 -7.61 -14.78 -1.80
CA ILE A 9 -7.62 -15.41 -0.46
C ILE A 9 -8.64 -14.74 0.47
N ASP A 10 -8.80 -13.42 0.40
CA ASP A 10 -9.69 -12.66 1.32
C ASP A 10 -11.19 -12.98 1.14
N LEU A 11 -11.57 -13.66 0.05
CA LEU A 11 -12.95 -14.08 -0.20
C LEU A 11 -13.20 -15.58 0.03
N ASP A 12 -12.18 -16.34 0.41
CA ASP A 12 -12.26 -17.79 0.56
C ASP A 12 -11.79 -18.24 1.95
N SER A 13 -12.75 -18.34 2.87
CA SER A 13 -12.48 -18.77 4.24
C SER A 13 -12.01 -20.22 4.35
N GLU A 14 -12.37 -21.10 3.41
CA GLU A 14 -11.93 -22.49 3.46
C GLU A 14 -10.49 -22.62 3.00
N LEU A 15 -10.10 -21.92 1.92
CA LEU A 15 -8.71 -21.82 1.53
C LEU A 15 -7.84 -21.19 2.63
N GLN A 16 -8.30 -20.13 3.30
CA GLN A 16 -7.61 -19.56 4.45
C GLN A 16 -7.35 -20.60 5.55
N LYS A 17 -8.37 -21.40 5.91
CA LYS A 17 -8.22 -22.48 6.92
C LYS A 17 -7.22 -23.54 6.47
N LEU A 18 -7.20 -23.88 5.19
CA LEU A 18 -6.26 -24.88 4.65
C LEU A 18 -4.81 -24.36 4.61
N LEU A 19 -4.60 -23.06 4.40
CA LEU A 19 -3.28 -22.43 4.40
C LEU A 19 -2.76 -22.10 5.82
N LEU A 20 -3.66 -21.91 6.79
CA LEU A 20 -3.31 -21.48 8.15
C LEU A 20 -2.27 -22.36 8.86
N PRO A 21 -2.27 -23.70 8.74
CA PRO A 21 -1.22 -24.55 9.33
C PRO A 21 0.20 -24.23 8.86
N TYR A 22 0.34 -23.56 7.72
CA TYR A 22 1.62 -23.17 7.12
C TYR A 22 2.03 -21.72 7.43
N SER A 23 1.22 -21.01 8.24
CA SER A 23 1.54 -19.67 8.72
C SER A 23 2.36 -19.73 10.02
N ARG A 24 3.41 -18.92 10.08
CA ARG A 24 4.19 -18.68 11.31
C ARG A 24 3.52 -17.67 12.25
N PHE A 25 2.37 -17.14 11.83
CA PHE A 25 1.63 -16.12 12.55
C PHE A 25 0.36 -16.69 13.16
N ILE A 26 0.09 -16.21 14.37
CA ILE A 26 -1.19 -16.32 15.07
C ILE A 26 -1.53 -14.92 15.59
N LYS A 27 -2.79 -14.68 15.95
CA LYS A 27 -3.22 -13.39 16.52
C LYS A 27 -2.30 -12.96 17.68
N GLY A 28 -1.80 -11.73 17.60
CA GLY A 28 -0.88 -11.12 18.56
C GLY A 28 0.60 -11.45 18.37
N LYS A 29 0.95 -12.35 17.43
CA LYS A 29 2.35 -12.67 17.11
C LYS A 29 3.04 -11.48 16.45
N ILE A 30 4.24 -11.16 16.92
CA ILE A 30 5.14 -10.20 16.27
C ILE A 30 6.41 -10.94 15.86
N TRP A 31 6.66 -10.98 14.56
CA TRP A 31 7.94 -11.38 13.99
C TRP A 31 8.88 -10.17 13.97
N LYS A 32 10.16 -10.40 14.27
CA LYS A 32 11.22 -9.39 14.25
C LYS A 32 12.33 -9.87 13.34
N ASP A 33 12.76 -8.98 12.45
CA ASP A 33 13.89 -9.23 11.57
C ASP A 33 15.17 -9.41 12.37
N ARG A 34 16.02 -10.36 11.95
CA ARG A 34 17.32 -10.64 12.58
C ARG A 34 18.27 -9.45 12.48
N LEU A 35 18.15 -8.66 11.41
CA LEU A 35 18.91 -7.43 11.20
C LEU A 35 18.31 -6.21 11.92
N GLY A 36 17.18 -6.38 12.62
CA GLY A 36 16.48 -5.30 13.30
C GLY A 36 15.80 -4.29 12.37
N ARG A 37 15.75 -4.54 11.05
CA ARG A 37 15.18 -3.60 10.07
C ARG A 37 13.66 -3.63 10.01
N HIS A 38 13.05 -4.79 10.21
CA HIS A 38 11.61 -4.97 10.00
C HIS A 38 10.92 -5.67 11.16
N LYS A 39 9.62 -5.38 11.31
CA LYS A 39 8.71 -6.09 12.20
C LYS A 39 7.41 -6.36 11.44
N ILE A 40 6.85 -7.53 11.64
CA ILE A 40 5.54 -7.92 11.09
C ILE A 40 4.68 -8.38 12.26
N GLY A 41 3.51 -7.80 12.44
CA GLY A 41 2.58 -8.16 13.51
C GLY A 41 1.25 -8.66 12.97
N CYS A 42 0.77 -9.80 13.48
CA CYS A 42 -0.62 -10.21 13.31
C CYS A 42 -1.46 -9.48 14.36
N ILE A 43 -1.83 -8.24 14.07
CA ILE A 43 -2.38 -7.27 15.03
C ILE A 43 -3.58 -6.59 14.40
N ASP A 44 -4.64 -6.45 15.20
CA ASP A 44 -5.77 -5.58 14.87
C ASP A 44 -5.35 -4.11 15.09
N ILE A 45 -5.56 -3.27 14.07
CA ILE A 45 -5.21 -1.85 14.09
C ILE A 45 -5.98 -1.05 15.17
N GLU A 46 -7.10 -1.58 15.68
CA GLU A 46 -7.80 -0.99 16.84
C GLU A 46 -7.07 -1.26 18.17
N ASP A 47 -6.19 -2.27 18.26
CA ASP A 47 -5.46 -2.62 19.48
C ASP A 47 -4.20 -1.76 19.66
N ILE A 48 -4.40 -0.58 20.27
CA ILE A 48 -3.33 0.37 20.59
C ILE A 48 -2.21 -0.24 21.46
N LYS A 49 -2.50 -1.23 22.32
CA LYS A 49 -1.46 -1.83 23.16
C LYS A 49 -0.50 -2.64 22.30
N SER A 50 -1.03 -3.42 21.36
CA SER A 50 -0.24 -4.17 20.40
C SER A 50 0.50 -3.26 19.40
N LEU A 51 -0.13 -2.17 18.95
CA LEU A 51 0.53 -1.16 18.10
C LEU A 51 1.70 -0.47 18.81
N LYS A 52 1.53 -0.09 20.08
CA LYS A 52 2.64 0.43 20.92
C LYS A 52 3.74 -0.60 21.10
N LYS A 53 3.40 -1.88 21.25
CA LYS A 53 4.38 -2.98 21.38
C LYS A 53 5.20 -3.19 20.11
N ILE A 54 4.59 -3.13 18.92
CA ILE A 54 5.34 -3.26 17.67
C ILE A 54 6.22 -2.02 17.41
N ALA A 55 5.71 -0.81 17.68
CA ALA A 55 6.51 0.42 17.60
C ALA A 55 7.70 0.39 18.57
N GLY A 56 7.47 0.01 19.83
CA GLY A 56 8.48 0.05 20.89
C GLY A 56 8.84 1.51 21.22
N ASN A 57 10.14 1.82 21.26
CA ASN A 57 10.64 3.17 21.50
C ASN A 57 10.78 4.00 20.22
N GLU A 58 10.52 3.41 19.06
CA GLU A 58 10.63 4.10 17.78
C GLU A 58 9.47 5.06 17.56
N LYS A 59 9.74 6.14 16.84
CA LYS A 59 8.75 7.14 16.43
C LYS A 59 8.70 7.17 14.90
N PRO A 60 7.78 6.42 14.26
CA PRO A 60 7.67 6.41 12.81
C PRO A 60 7.44 7.81 12.24
N THR A 61 8.12 8.13 11.14
CA THR A 61 8.05 9.45 10.47
C THR A 61 7.16 9.43 9.23
N LEU A 62 6.77 8.24 8.78
CA LEU A 62 5.91 8.03 7.63
C LEU A 62 4.93 6.90 7.88
N SER A 63 3.67 7.15 7.57
CA SER A 63 2.59 6.18 7.64
C SER A 63 1.91 6.04 6.29
N ILE A 64 1.74 4.82 5.81
CA ILE A 64 1.08 4.53 4.52
C ILE A 64 0.00 3.49 4.78
N GLN A 65 -1.27 3.86 4.62
CA GLN A 65 -2.41 3.03 4.98
C GLN A 65 -3.31 2.79 3.77
N ASP A 66 -3.75 1.55 3.60
CA ASP A 66 -4.70 1.14 2.55
C ASP A 66 -5.80 0.27 3.20
N PRO A 67 -6.73 0.90 3.95
CA PRO A 67 -7.76 0.16 4.67
C PRO A 67 -8.68 -0.61 3.72
N PRO A 68 -9.21 -1.78 4.12
CA PRO A 68 -10.20 -2.49 3.34
C PRO A 68 -11.49 -1.68 3.24
N TYR A 69 -11.95 -1.44 2.01
CA TYR A 69 -13.24 -0.78 1.78
C TYR A 69 -14.42 -1.75 1.86
N ASN A 70 -14.17 -3.07 1.98
CA ASN A 70 -15.19 -4.14 1.90
C ASN A 70 -16.23 -4.16 3.05
N PHE A 71 -16.30 -3.15 3.91
CA PHE A 71 -17.46 -2.94 4.79
C PHE A 71 -18.73 -2.52 4.01
N VAL A 72 -18.66 -2.34 2.68
CA VAL A 72 -19.83 -1.98 1.86
C VAL A 72 -20.76 -3.18 1.64
N ALA A 73 -21.45 -3.58 2.70
CA ALA A 73 -22.75 -4.24 2.63
C ALA A 73 -23.89 -3.21 2.80
N PHE A 74 -23.78 -2.06 2.10
CA PHE A 74 -24.89 -1.22 1.63
C PHE A 74 -26.01 -0.83 2.61
N LYS A 75 -25.66 -0.32 3.80
CA LYS A 75 -26.56 0.53 4.61
C LYS A 75 -25.82 1.79 5.10
N GLU A 76 -26.52 2.91 5.31
CA GLU A 76 -25.91 4.12 5.94
C GLU A 76 -25.22 3.81 7.28
N THR A 77 -25.72 2.79 7.99
CA THR A 77 -25.13 2.26 9.22
C THR A 77 -23.72 1.73 8.99
N ASP A 78 -23.42 1.22 7.79
CA ASP A 78 -22.11 0.66 7.44
C ASP A 78 -21.09 1.75 7.13
N THR A 79 -21.48 2.83 6.46
CA THR A 79 -20.58 3.99 6.25
C THR A 79 -20.23 4.64 7.59
N LYS A 80 -21.22 4.92 8.46
CA LYS A 80 -20.94 5.49 9.79
C LYS A 80 -20.06 4.57 10.65
N ARG A 81 -20.31 3.27 10.62
CA ARG A 81 -19.48 2.27 11.31
C ARG A 81 -18.05 2.25 10.77
N PHE A 82 -17.90 2.26 9.45
CA PHE A 82 -16.60 2.31 8.78
C PHE A 82 -15.82 3.56 9.17
N ILE A 83 -16.47 4.73 9.14
CA ILE A 83 -15.82 6.00 9.51
C ILE A 83 -15.47 6.04 11.01
N ASN A 84 -16.31 5.51 11.89
CA ASN A 84 -15.97 5.39 13.32
C ASN A 84 -14.78 4.45 13.54
N TRP A 85 -14.71 3.34 12.80
CA TRP A 85 -13.56 2.45 12.80
C TRP A 85 -12.31 3.16 12.27
N CYS A 86 -12.42 3.93 11.17
CA CYS A 86 -11.37 4.80 10.66
C CYS A 86 -10.85 5.78 11.69
N LYS A 87 -11.74 6.47 12.38
CA LYS A 87 -11.36 7.44 13.40
C LYS A 87 -10.47 6.80 14.47
N LYS A 88 -10.85 5.63 14.97
CA LYS A 88 -10.09 4.94 16.02
C LYS A 88 -8.67 4.61 15.59
N TRP A 89 -8.48 4.04 14.41
CA TRP A 89 -7.14 3.68 13.99
C TRP A 89 -6.31 4.89 13.55
N VAL A 90 -6.93 5.96 13.03
CA VAL A 90 -6.27 7.25 12.80
C VAL A 90 -5.76 7.83 14.12
N ASP A 91 -6.59 7.83 15.17
CA ASP A 91 -6.21 8.31 16.52
C ASP A 91 -5.06 7.44 17.11
N ASN A 92 -5.14 6.12 16.94
CA ASN A 92 -4.09 5.20 17.36
C ASN A 92 -2.75 5.52 16.67
N ILE A 93 -2.75 5.69 15.34
CA ILE A 93 -1.56 6.07 14.57
C ILE A 93 -1.01 7.41 15.06
N TYR A 94 -1.86 8.43 15.22
CA TYR A 94 -1.45 9.75 15.66
C TYR A 94 -0.69 9.73 17.00
N SER A 95 -1.08 8.83 17.91
CA SER A 95 -0.47 8.66 19.23
C SER A 95 0.91 7.98 19.23
N ILE A 96 1.26 7.25 18.16
CA ILE A 96 2.51 6.46 18.10
C ILE A 96 3.58 7.06 17.18
N ILE A 97 3.18 7.82 16.16
CA ILE A 97 4.10 8.45 15.20
C ILE A 97 4.87 9.63 15.80
N ALA A 98 5.94 10.02 15.13
CA ALA A 98 6.73 11.21 15.44
C ALA A 98 5.88 12.49 15.38
N ASP A 99 6.35 13.55 16.03
CA ASP A 99 5.65 14.85 16.01
C ASP A 99 5.70 15.52 14.64
N ASP A 100 6.72 15.20 13.84
CA ASP A 100 6.85 15.55 12.43
C ASP A 100 6.72 14.28 11.59
N SER A 101 5.51 13.99 11.10
CA SER A 101 5.23 12.77 10.34
C SER A 101 4.24 12.98 9.19
N ALA A 102 4.52 12.35 8.06
CA ALA A 102 3.60 12.28 6.93
C ALA A 102 2.63 11.08 7.07
N PHE A 103 1.38 11.28 6.68
CA PHE A 103 0.31 10.30 6.78
C PHE A 103 -0.44 10.18 5.45
N TYR A 104 -0.25 9.05 4.77
CA TYR A 104 -0.85 8.73 3.49
C TYR A 104 -1.97 7.70 3.67
N VAL A 105 -3.13 7.96 3.08
CA VAL A 105 -4.28 7.04 3.10
C VAL A 105 -4.82 6.86 1.69
N TRP A 106 -4.80 5.62 1.21
CA TRP A 106 -5.50 5.24 -0.01
C TRP A 106 -6.99 5.12 0.28
N LEU A 107 -7.83 5.64 -0.64
CA LEU A 107 -9.28 5.54 -0.59
C LEU A 107 -9.91 5.41 -1.99
N GLY A 108 -11.07 4.76 -2.05
CA GLY A 108 -11.93 4.73 -3.22
C GLY A 108 -13.03 5.79 -3.15
N ALA A 109 -13.50 6.22 -4.32
CA ALA A 109 -14.68 7.08 -4.47
C ALA A 109 -15.75 6.35 -5.27
N ASP A 110 -16.64 5.62 -4.61
CA ASP A 110 -17.65 4.81 -5.30
C ASP A 110 -18.75 5.68 -5.93
N GLN A 111 -18.71 5.82 -7.25
CA GLN A 111 -19.66 6.59 -8.03
C GLN A 111 -21.11 6.09 -7.89
N LYS A 112 -21.32 4.81 -7.55
CA LYS A 112 -22.66 4.25 -7.35
C LYS A 112 -23.24 4.59 -5.99
N ASN A 113 -22.41 5.07 -5.06
CA ASN A 113 -22.77 5.31 -3.68
C ASN A 113 -22.34 6.72 -3.21
N GLY A 114 -22.59 7.73 -4.04
CA GLY A 114 -22.34 9.13 -3.68
C GLY A 114 -20.87 9.45 -3.39
N PHE A 115 -19.94 8.70 -4.00
CA PHE A 115 -18.49 8.77 -3.78
C PHE A 115 -18.01 8.25 -2.41
N SER A 116 -18.87 7.59 -1.64
CA SER A 116 -18.50 6.98 -0.36
C SER A 116 -17.33 5.99 -0.49
N PRO A 117 -16.48 5.83 0.53
CA PRO A 117 -16.46 6.57 1.81
C PRO A 117 -15.57 7.83 1.78
N LEU A 118 -15.12 8.28 0.61
CA LEU A 118 -14.12 9.34 0.50
C LEU A 118 -14.58 10.68 1.13
N PRO A 119 -15.77 11.22 0.83
CA PRO A 119 -16.24 12.47 1.44
C PRO A 119 -16.35 12.38 2.96
N GLU A 120 -16.87 11.27 3.49
CA GLU A 120 -17.06 11.08 4.93
C GLU A 120 -15.72 10.94 5.65
N PHE A 121 -14.75 10.24 5.05
CA PHE A 121 -13.41 10.16 5.60
C PHE A 121 -12.72 11.54 5.61
N MET A 122 -12.84 12.32 4.54
CA MET A 122 -12.30 13.67 4.49
C MET A 122 -12.96 14.59 5.53
N ALA A 123 -14.28 14.47 5.73
CA ALA A 123 -15.01 15.22 6.76
C ALA A 123 -14.60 14.82 8.19
N MET A 124 -14.33 13.53 8.43
CA MET A 124 -13.77 13.04 9.68
C MET A 124 -12.36 13.60 9.91
N MET A 125 -11.47 13.52 8.91
CA MET A 125 -10.11 14.04 9.02
C MET A 125 -10.05 15.55 9.23
N LYS A 126 -10.99 16.31 8.63
CA LYS A 126 -11.10 17.77 8.83
C LYS A 126 -11.34 18.16 10.30
N GLN A 127 -11.94 17.28 11.09
CA GLN A 127 -12.19 17.48 12.52
C GLN A 127 -11.05 16.97 13.42
N GLY A 128 -10.09 16.24 12.84
CA GLY A 128 -8.95 15.67 13.55
C GLY A 128 -7.73 16.60 13.63
N GLU A 129 -6.65 16.09 14.20
CA GLU A 129 -5.41 16.87 14.42
C GLU A 129 -4.47 16.91 13.20
N PHE A 130 -4.62 15.96 12.28
CA PHE A 130 -3.87 15.91 11.03
C PHE A 130 -4.24 17.07 10.10
N LYS A 131 -3.24 17.76 9.54
CA LYS A 131 -3.44 18.84 8.57
C LYS A 131 -3.43 18.30 7.15
N SER A 132 -4.40 18.68 6.33
CA SER A 132 -4.42 18.29 4.91
C SER A 132 -3.27 18.96 4.15
N LYS A 133 -2.67 18.21 3.23
CA LYS A 133 -1.52 18.69 2.45
C LYS A 133 -1.68 18.47 0.95
N SER A 134 -2.12 17.29 0.51
CA SER A 134 -2.36 17.01 -0.90
C SER A 134 -3.48 16.01 -1.10
N PHE A 135 -4.23 16.20 -2.17
CA PHE A 135 -5.15 15.21 -2.73
C PHE A 135 -4.47 14.68 -3.99
N ILE A 136 -4.07 13.41 -3.97
CA ILE A 136 -3.37 12.75 -5.07
C ILE A 136 -4.30 11.75 -5.75
N THR A 137 -4.25 11.68 -7.08
CA THR A 137 -4.94 10.65 -7.87
C THR A 137 -3.92 9.78 -8.60
N LEU A 138 -3.95 8.47 -8.35
CA LEU A 138 -3.30 7.49 -9.22
C LEU A 138 -4.25 7.15 -10.38
N ARG A 139 -3.80 7.38 -11.62
CA ARG A 139 -4.53 6.98 -12.82
C ARG A 139 -4.20 5.52 -13.15
N ASN A 140 -5.14 4.62 -12.87
CA ASN A 140 -5.09 3.24 -13.31
C ASN A 140 -5.14 3.15 -14.84
N GLN A 141 -4.54 2.09 -15.39
CA GLN A 141 -4.48 1.87 -16.84
C GLN A 141 -5.70 1.11 -17.36
N ARG A 142 -6.35 0.32 -16.50
CA ARG A 142 -7.59 -0.39 -16.79
C ARG A 142 -8.70 0.07 -15.85
N GLY A 143 -9.89 0.12 -16.41
CA GLY A 143 -11.15 0.27 -15.70
C GLY A 143 -12.23 -0.51 -16.42
N TYR A 144 -13.37 -0.69 -15.78
CA TYR A 144 -14.53 -1.28 -16.46
C TYR A 144 -15.12 -0.25 -17.42
N GLY A 145 -15.19 -0.59 -18.70
CA GLY A 145 -15.87 0.23 -19.70
C GLY A 145 -17.36 0.36 -19.35
N THR A 146 -17.90 1.56 -19.50
CA THR A 146 -19.30 1.87 -19.21
C THR A 146 -19.93 2.55 -20.42
N GLN A 147 -21.15 2.17 -20.79
CA GLN A 147 -21.86 2.80 -21.92
C GLN A 147 -22.51 4.14 -21.56
N LYS A 148 -22.88 4.33 -20.28
CA LYS A 148 -23.64 5.50 -19.80
C LYS A 148 -22.85 6.40 -18.85
N ASN A 149 -21.53 6.16 -18.71
CA ASN A 149 -20.67 6.92 -17.80
C ASN A 149 -19.22 6.88 -18.31
N TRP A 150 -18.35 7.67 -17.67
CA TRP A 150 -16.90 7.61 -17.88
C TRP A 150 -16.30 6.36 -17.22
N MET A 151 -15.32 5.75 -17.89
CA MET A 151 -14.56 4.64 -17.32
C MET A 151 -13.85 5.09 -16.03
N SER A 152 -14.13 4.41 -14.91
CA SER A 152 -13.46 4.70 -13.64
C SER A 152 -12.05 4.11 -13.64
N ILE A 153 -11.06 4.98 -13.69
CA ILE A 153 -9.62 4.64 -13.70
C ILE A 153 -8.84 5.41 -12.63
N ARG A 154 -9.51 5.79 -11.54
CA ARG A 154 -8.91 6.61 -10.50
C ARG A 154 -8.83 5.84 -9.20
N GLN A 155 -7.74 6.06 -8.49
CA GLN A 155 -7.57 5.64 -7.11
C GLN A 155 -7.00 6.82 -6.33
N GLU A 156 -7.67 7.21 -5.25
CA GLU A 156 -7.32 8.41 -4.53
C GLU A 156 -6.37 8.10 -3.38
N LEU A 157 -5.49 9.07 -3.12
CA LEU A 157 -4.50 9.04 -2.08
C LEU A 157 -4.49 10.40 -1.39
N LEU A 158 -4.87 10.41 -0.12
CA LEU A 158 -4.88 11.61 0.69
C LEU A 158 -3.56 11.71 1.47
N LEU A 159 -2.92 12.87 1.40
CA LEU A 159 -1.75 13.21 2.21
C LEU A 159 -2.15 14.21 3.29
N TYR A 160 -1.86 13.83 4.53
CA TYR A 160 -1.91 14.68 5.70
C TYR A 160 -0.58 14.73 6.44
N GLU A 161 -0.41 15.72 7.31
CA GLU A 161 0.80 15.95 8.09
C GLU A 161 0.47 16.14 9.57
N LYS A 162 1.29 15.52 10.44
CA LYS A 162 1.44 15.91 11.84
C LYS A 162 2.72 16.73 11.94
N GLY A 163 2.64 17.92 12.55
CA GLY A 163 3.77 18.85 12.64
C GLY A 163 4.22 19.36 11.27
N LYS A 164 5.53 19.30 11.01
CA LYS A 164 6.22 19.75 9.80
C LYS A 164 7.17 18.65 9.29
N PRO A 165 6.64 17.55 8.74
CA PRO A 165 7.47 16.45 8.25
C PRO A 165 8.39 16.88 7.13
N ASN A 166 9.49 16.14 6.98
CA ASN A 166 10.40 16.32 5.86
C ASN A 166 9.71 15.94 4.54
N PHE A 167 9.98 16.70 3.49
CA PHE A 167 9.49 16.41 2.14
C PHE A 167 10.62 16.57 1.12
N ASN A 168 11.07 15.46 0.53
CA ASN A 168 12.14 15.44 -0.45
C ASN A 168 11.60 15.70 -1.86
N ILE A 169 11.68 16.95 -2.30
CA ILE A 169 11.21 17.37 -3.64
C ILE A 169 11.95 16.68 -4.80
N ASN A 170 13.16 16.19 -4.57
CA ASN A 170 13.93 15.49 -5.59
C ASN A 170 13.42 14.06 -5.83
N ALA A 171 12.62 13.51 -4.91
CA ALA A 171 12.00 12.20 -5.06
C ALA A 171 10.76 12.21 -5.98
N GLU A 172 10.30 13.39 -6.39
CA GLU A 172 9.09 13.53 -7.20
C GLU A 172 9.35 13.44 -8.71
N TYR A 173 10.59 13.35 -9.18
CA TYR A 173 10.82 13.31 -10.63
C TYR A 173 10.28 12.01 -11.25
N THR A 174 9.56 12.18 -12.36
CA THR A 174 9.08 11.07 -13.19
C THR A 174 10.17 10.65 -14.19
N ASP A 175 9.88 9.61 -14.95
CA ASP A 175 10.67 9.20 -16.12
C ASP A 175 10.24 9.93 -17.41
N ILE A 176 9.26 10.84 -17.32
CA ILE A 176 8.70 11.55 -18.48
C ILE A 176 9.59 12.76 -18.78
N PRO A 177 10.22 12.82 -19.98
CA PRO A 177 11.06 13.95 -20.36
C PRO A 177 10.27 15.26 -20.42
N LYS A 178 10.93 16.37 -20.08
CA LYS A 178 10.44 17.71 -20.38
C LYS A 178 10.55 17.96 -21.88
N ILE A 179 9.45 17.77 -22.60
CA ILE A 179 9.41 18.05 -24.05
C ILE A 179 9.14 19.56 -24.31
N LEU A 180 8.52 20.25 -23.37
CA LEU A 180 8.21 21.68 -23.49
C LEU A 180 9.37 22.57 -23.02
N LYS A 181 10.17 23.05 -23.97
CA LYS A 181 10.83 24.37 -23.87
C LYS A 181 9.73 25.42 -24.00
N GLY A 182 9.59 26.39 -23.08
CA GLY A 182 8.50 27.37 -23.26
C GLY A 182 8.12 28.29 -22.11
N TYR A 183 8.68 28.12 -20.90
CA TYR A 183 8.57 29.15 -19.88
C TYR A 183 9.79 30.05 -19.97
N TYR A 184 9.64 31.15 -20.70
CA TYR A 184 10.63 32.23 -20.74
C TYR A 184 10.27 33.26 -19.66
N LYS A 185 11.28 33.76 -18.94
CA LYS A 185 11.14 34.94 -18.09
C LYS A 185 12.18 35.96 -18.50
N THR A 186 11.80 37.23 -18.50
CA THR A 186 12.75 38.31 -18.78
C THR A 186 13.49 38.66 -17.50
N VAL A 187 14.79 38.36 -17.42
CA VAL A 187 15.67 38.82 -16.35
C VAL A 187 16.62 39.87 -16.91
N LYS A 188 16.58 41.09 -16.36
CA LYS A 188 17.43 42.21 -16.80
C LYS A 188 17.40 42.44 -18.33
N GLY A 189 16.23 42.33 -18.94
CA GLY A 189 16.03 42.56 -20.38
C GLY A 189 16.46 41.41 -21.30
N LYS A 190 16.93 40.27 -20.78
CA LYS A 190 17.14 39.05 -21.56
C LYS A 190 16.04 38.03 -21.29
N GLU A 191 15.44 37.48 -22.35
CA GLU A 191 14.66 36.26 -22.23
C GLU A 191 15.59 35.15 -21.75
N THR A 192 15.30 34.66 -20.56
CA THR A 192 15.97 33.50 -19.97
C THR A 192 14.94 32.39 -19.89
N GLU A 193 15.29 31.23 -20.45
CA GLU A 193 14.54 30.01 -20.20
C GLU A 193 14.54 29.77 -18.68
N ASN A 194 13.37 29.52 -18.11
CA ASN A 194 13.18 29.39 -16.66
C ASN A 194 13.69 28.02 -16.18
N LEU A 195 14.97 27.74 -16.42
CA LEU A 195 15.70 26.55 -15.97
C LEU A 195 15.78 26.48 -14.43
N GLU A 196 15.63 27.62 -13.76
CA GLU A 196 15.79 27.79 -12.31
C GLU A 196 14.77 27.04 -11.44
N ARG A 197 13.65 26.53 -11.99
CA ARG A 197 12.68 25.79 -11.17
C ARG A 197 12.95 24.29 -11.05
N SER A 198 13.83 23.71 -11.89
CA SER A 198 14.16 22.29 -11.81
C SER A 198 15.34 21.92 -12.72
N ASN A 199 16.47 21.52 -12.12
CA ASN A 199 17.67 21.00 -12.80
C ASN A 199 17.49 19.63 -13.48
N SER A 200 16.30 19.03 -13.42
CA SER A 200 16.03 17.71 -14.01
C SER A 200 15.58 17.82 -15.47
N GLY A 201 16.02 16.88 -16.31
CA GLY A 201 15.50 16.69 -17.67
C GLY A 201 14.06 16.16 -17.72
N ASN A 202 13.52 15.69 -16.60
CA ASN A 202 12.18 15.11 -16.51
C ASN A 202 11.21 15.99 -15.72
N ILE A 203 9.91 15.81 -15.94
CA ILE A 203 8.86 16.52 -15.21
C ILE A 203 8.75 16.00 -13.76
N ARG A 204 8.39 16.88 -12.83
CA ARG A 204 8.00 16.48 -11.48
C ARG A 204 6.62 15.82 -11.54
N ALA A 205 6.40 14.82 -10.70
CA ALA A 205 5.10 14.24 -10.46
C ALA A 205 4.25 15.31 -9.79
N GLY A 206 3.16 15.70 -10.45
CA GLY A 206 2.11 16.47 -9.79
C GLY A 206 1.34 15.60 -8.81
N ASN A 207 0.20 16.11 -8.33
CA ASN A 207 -0.76 15.33 -7.56
C ASN A 207 -1.68 14.45 -8.45
N VAL A 208 -1.36 14.29 -9.72
CA VAL A 208 -2.01 13.31 -10.61
C VAL A 208 -0.93 12.42 -11.18
N TRP A 209 -0.88 11.17 -10.73
CA TRP A 209 0.13 10.20 -11.13
C TRP A 209 -0.35 9.41 -12.33
N ILE A 210 0.25 9.69 -13.48
CA ILE A 210 -0.04 9.04 -14.76
C ILE A 210 1.07 8.07 -15.20
N ASP A 211 2.21 8.09 -14.51
CA ASP A 211 3.44 7.39 -14.88
C ASP A 211 3.69 6.11 -14.06
N ILE A 212 2.71 5.73 -13.23
CA ILE A 212 2.72 4.53 -12.41
C ILE A 212 1.72 3.53 -13.00
N GLN A 213 2.22 2.35 -13.32
CA GLN A 213 1.41 1.23 -13.79
C GLN A 213 0.82 0.47 -12.59
N GLN A 214 -0.47 0.11 -12.69
CA GLN A 214 -1.10 -0.81 -11.75
C GLN A 214 -0.47 -2.20 -11.85
N VAL A 215 -0.48 -2.98 -10.76
CA VAL A 215 0.08 -4.34 -10.77
C VAL A 215 -0.80 -5.24 -11.66
N PHE A 216 -0.16 -5.93 -12.61
CA PHE A 216 -0.79 -6.94 -13.45
C PHE A 216 -0.18 -8.32 -13.17
N TYR A 217 -0.94 -9.38 -13.43
CA TYR A 217 -0.53 -10.76 -13.17
C TYR A 217 0.81 -11.18 -13.81
N ARG A 218 1.20 -10.55 -14.93
CA ARG A 218 2.48 -10.81 -15.62
C ARG A 218 3.65 -10.01 -15.07
N MET A 219 3.45 -9.11 -14.12
CA MET A 219 4.54 -8.34 -13.53
C MET A 219 5.25 -9.17 -12.47
N GLU A 220 6.57 -9.04 -12.38
CA GLU A 220 7.36 -9.76 -11.37
C GLU A 220 6.86 -9.46 -9.95
N GLU A 221 6.51 -8.20 -9.68
CA GLU A 221 6.05 -7.77 -8.37
C GLU A 221 4.71 -8.39 -7.94
N ASN A 222 3.97 -9.03 -8.86
CA ASN A 222 2.66 -9.61 -8.56
C ASN A 222 2.78 -10.72 -7.51
N VAL A 223 1.93 -10.63 -6.49
CA VAL A 223 1.74 -11.66 -5.48
C VAL A 223 0.38 -12.31 -5.72
N ASN A 224 0.40 -13.55 -6.20
CA ASN A 224 -0.81 -14.30 -6.46
C ASN A 224 -1.60 -14.54 -5.16
N GLY A 225 -2.93 -14.48 -5.22
CA GLY A 225 -3.82 -14.46 -4.06
C GLY A 225 -4.10 -13.07 -3.46
N CYS A 226 -3.34 -12.02 -3.82
CA CYS A 226 -3.46 -10.65 -3.29
C CYS A 226 -4.01 -9.65 -4.34
N PHE A 227 -5.34 -9.61 -4.53
CA PHE A 227 -5.97 -8.92 -5.68
C PHE A 227 -6.02 -7.38 -5.60
N ALA A 228 -5.72 -6.77 -4.45
CA ALA A 228 -5.70 -5.31 -4.25
C ALA A 228 -4.28 -4.73 -4.04
N GLN A 229 -3.23 -5.44 -4.48
CA GLN A 229 -1.84 -5.02 -4.30
C GLN A 229 -1.55 -3.64 -4.89
N LYS A 230 -0.95 -2.75 -4.07
CA LYS A 230 -0.41 -1.46 -4.55
C LYS A 230 0.90 -1.65 -5.31
N PRO A 231 1.15 -0.85 -6.38
CA PRO A 231 2.41 -0.92 -7.13
C PRO A 231 3.61 -0.45 -6.30
N LEU A 232 4.73 -1.14 -6.41
CA LEU A 232 5.99 -0.74 -5.74
C LEU A 232 6.39 0.69 -6.12
N LYS A 233 6.26 1.08 -7.40
CA LYS A 233 6.61 2.44 -7.86
C LYS A 233 5.84 3.54 -7.11
N ALA A 234 4.58 3.31 -6.74
CA ALA A 234 3.80 4.25 -5.95
C ALA A 234 4.34 4.36 -4.52
N ILE A 235 4.59 3.23 -3.88
CA ILE A 235 5.05 3.21 -2.49
C ILE A 235 6.49 3.72 -2.36
N GLU A 236 7.36 3.40 -3.30
CA GLU A 236 8.73 3.92 -3.38
C GLU A 236 8.75 5.45 -3.56
N ARG A 237 7.85 6.01 -4.38
CA ARG A 237 7.67 7.46 -4.50
C ARG A 237 7.30 8.09 -3.16
N ILE A 238 6.32 7.50 -2.45
CA ILE A 238 5.88 7.98 -1.13
C ILE A 238 7.04 7.92 -0.12
N ILE A 239 7.76 6.81 -0.04
CA ILE A 239 8.88 6.62 0.89
C ILE A 239 10.01 7.59 0.60
N ASN A 240 10.39 7.77 -0.67
CA ASN A 240 11.48 8.68 -1.02
C ASN A 240 11.12 10.15 -0.77
N ALA A 241 9.84 10.52 -0.92
CA ALA A 241 9.36 11.87 -0.65
C ALA A 241 9.21 12.14 0.86
N GLY A 242 8.62 11.22 1.62
CA GLY A 242 8.20 11.44 3.01
C GLY A 242 9.13 10.89 4.10
N SER A 243 10.27 10.28 3.77
CA SER A 243 11.19 9.69 4.77
C SER A 243 12.66 9.76 4.36
N LYS A 244 13.56 9.62 5.34
CA LYS A 244 15.01 9.49 5.16
C LYS A 244 15.47 8.04 5.32
N LYS A 245 16.71 7.74 4.94
CA LYS A 245 17.32 6.42 5.22
C LYS A 245 17.27 6.13 6.73
N ASN A 246 17.04 4.86 7.08
CA ASN A 246 16.88 4.33 8.44
C ASN A 246 15.62 4.80 9.21
N ASP A 247 14.82 5.71 8.66
CA ASP A 247 13.52 6.05 9.23
C ASP A 247 12.62 4.81 9.33
N VAL A 248 11.71 4.85 10.30
CA VAL A 248 10.67 3.84 10.44
C VAL A 248 9.43 4.27 9.67
N VAL A 249 9.01 3.42 8.75
CA VAL A 249 7.74 3.52 8.02
C VAL A 249 6.76 2.51 8.61
N ILE A 250 5.51 2.92 8.82
CA ILE A 250 4.42 2.04 9.26
C ILE A 250 3.34 1.86 8.19
N ASP A 251 2.83 0.64 8.11
CA ASP A 251 1.71 0.21 7.29
C ASP A 251 0.94 -0.84 8.08
N PHE A 252 -0.29 -0.55 8.48
CA PHE A 252 -1.05 -1.48 9.31
C PHE A 252 -2.11 -2.26 8.53
N PHE A 253 -1.99 -2.24 7.21
CA PHE A 253 -2.79 -3.01 6.25
C PHE A 253 -1.85 -3.73 5.27
N SER A 254 -0.89 -4.49 5.81
CA SER A 254 0.25 -5.06 5.07
C SER A 254 -0.16 -5.79 3.80
N HIS A 255 -1.19 -6.64 3.87
CA HIS A 255 -1.69 -7.43 2.75
C HIS A 255 -0.54 -8.20 2.04
N SER A 256 -0.19 -7.80 0.82
CA SER A 256 0.93 -8.38 0.05
C SER A 256 2.33 -7.96 0.49
N GLY A 257 2.48 -7.04 1.46
CA GLY A 257 3.76 -6.57 1.97
C GLY A 257 4.49 -5.54 1.09
N THR A 258 3.81 -4.83 0.18
CA THR A 258 4.45 -3.87 -0.75
C THR A 258 5.27 -2.80 -0.01
N THR A 259 4.74 -2.22 1.06
CA THR A 259 5.44 -1.19 1.85
C THR A 259 6.72 -1.73 2.47
N LEU A 260 6.68 -2.96 2.99
CA LEU A 260 7.84 -3.62 3.57
C LEU A 260 8.94 -3.86 2.52
N ILE A 261 8.58 -4.35 1.32
CA ILE A 261 9.54 -4.57 0.23
C ILE A 261 10.14 -3.24 -0.26
N ALA A 262 9.33 -2.19 -0.41
CA ALA A 262 9.83 -0.87 -0.77
C ALA A 262 10.80 -0.31 0.29
N CYS A 263 10.53 -0.52 1.59
CA CYS A 263 11.43 -0.13 2.66
C CYS A 263 12.75 -0.93 2.64
N GLU A 264 12.70 -2.23 2.41
CA GLU A 264 13.90 -3.08 2.28
C GLU A 264 14.81 -2.53 1.16
N LYS A 265 14.23 -2.24 -0.01
CA LYS A 265 14.94 -1.70 -1.20
C LYS A 265 15.53 -0.30 -0.98
N LEU A 266 14.87 0.53 -0.20
CA LEU A 266 15.23 1.95 -0.04
C LEU A 266 15.99 2.22 1.26
N ASP A 267 16.52 1.21 1.95
CA ASP A 267 17.22 1.40 3.24
C ASP A 267 16.35 2.07 4.32
N ARG A 268 15.06 1.74 4.38
CA ARG A 268 14.17 2.12 5.48
C ARG A 268 13.86 0.92 6.35
N ARG A 269 13.40 1.19 7.57
CA ARG A 269 12.83 0.20 8.48
C ARG A 269 11.32 0.18 8.28
N CYS A 270 10.70 -0.99 8.37
CA CYS A 270 9.26 -1.11 8.20
C CYS A 270 8.65 -1.93 9.33
N PHE A 271 7.72 -1.32 10.06
CA PHE A 271 6.91 -2.02 11.05
C PHE A 271 5.49 -2.13 10.50
N THR A 272 5.16 -3.32 10.03
CA THR A 272 3.90 -3.57 9.33
C THR A 272 3.00 -4.51 10.12
N THR A 273 1.68 -4.38 9.96
CA THR A 273 0.73 -5.32 10.55
C THR A 273 -0.34 -5.74 9.56
N ASP A 274 -0.90 -6.91 9.80
CA ASP A 274 -2.16 -7.33 9.21
C ASP A 274 -3.00 -8.03 10.28
N ILE A 275 -4.31 -7.98 10.17
CA ILE A 275 -5.19 -8.72 11.09
C ILE A 275 -5.21 -10.22 10.76
N ASP A 276 -4.97 -10.57 9.49
CA ASP A 276 -4.98 -11.94 9.02
C ASP A 276 -3.58 -12.57 9.11
N PRO A 277 -3.42 -13.71 9.79
CA PRO A 277 -2.14 -14.43 9.85
C PRO A 277 -1.63 -14.90 8.48
N ILE A 278 -2.50 -15.11 7.48
CA ILE A 278 -2.09 -15.49 6.12
C ILE A 278 -1.42 -14.32 5.41
N PHE A 279 -1.96 -13.11 5.49
CA PHE A 279 -1.33 -11.92 4.89
C PHE A 279 -0.03 -11.53 5.61
N CYS A 280 0.06 -11.76 6.93
CA CYS A 280 1.33 -11.66 7.64
C CYS A 280 2.39 -12.66 7.10
N GLU A 281 1.99 -13.91 6.88
CA GLU A 281 2.86 -14.94 6.33
C GLU A 281 3.30 -14.60 4.90
N ILE A 282 2.37 -14.17 4.04
CA ILE A 282 2.67 -13.71 2.67
C ILE A 282 3.69 -12.57 2.69
N THR A 283 3.49 -11.59 3.56
CA THR A 283 4.41 -10.45 3.73
C THR A 283 5.82 -10.95 4.08
N LEU A 284 5.94 -11.88 5.05
CA LEU A 284 7.23 -12.43 5.47
C LEU A 284 7.88 -13.27 4.35
N ARG A 285 7.12 -14.17 3.71
CA ARG A 285 7.62 -14.98 2.59
C ARG A 285 8.08 -14.10 1.42
N ARG A 286 7.43 -12.96 1.19
CA ARG A 286 7.82 -12.01 0.15
C ARG A 286 9.17 -11.35 0.47
N LEU A 287 9.38 -10.96 1.72
CA LEU A 287 10.68 -10.46 2.17
C LEU A 287 11.78 -11.51 2.00
N GLU A 288 11.52 -12.74 2.42
CA GLU A 288 12.47 -13.85 2.30
C GLU A 288 12.79 -14.17 0.84
N ASN A 289 11.78 -14.19 -0.03
CA ASN A 289 11.95 -14.37 -1.47
C ASN A 289 12.79 -13.25 -2.09
N PHE A 290 12.50 -11.99 -1.75
CA PHE A 290 13.27 -10.85 -2.23
C PHE A 290 14.73 -10.91 -1.78
N ARG A 291 14.99 -11.20 -0.50
CA ARG A 291 16.36 -11.35 0.02
C ARG A 291 17.12 -12.52 -0.59
N LYS A 292 16.44 -13.63 -0.89
CA LYS A 292 17.05 -14.83 -1.46
C LYS A 292 17.31 -14.71 -2.97
N THR A 293 16.43 -14.04 -3.70
CA THR A 293 16.38 -14.12 -5.17
C THR A 293 16.46 -12.77 -5.89
N GLY A 294 16.31 -11.67 -5.17
CA GLY A 294 16.14 -10.33 -5.74
C GLY A 294 14.74 -10.05 -6.31
N LYS A 295 13.85 -11.06 -6.37
CA LYS A 295 12.53 -10.92 -6.99
C LYS A 295 11.52 -10.28 -6.06
N THR A 296 10.75 -9.35 -6.61
CA THR A 296 9.79 -8.54 -5.85
C THR A 296 8.41 -9.18 -5.66
N GLY A 297 8.20 -10.35 -6.26
CA GLY A 297 6.98 -11.16 -6.17
C GLY A 297 7.21 -12.51 -6.84
N TRP A 298 6.12 -13.15 -7.28
CA TRP A 298 6.16 -14.49 -7.87
C TRP A 298 5.61 -14.55 -9.30
N GLN A 299 5.05 -13.45 -9.80
CA GLN A 299 4.41 -13.37 -11.11
C GLN A 299 3.31 -14.43 -11.28
N ASN A 300 3.68 -15.60 -11.83
CA ASN A 300 2.82 -16.74 -12.13
C ASN A 300 2.84 -17.84 -11.05
N SER A 301 3.77 -17.80 -10.10
CA SER A 301 3.74 -18.67 -8.91
C SER A 301 3.08 -17.96 -7.74
N ASN A 302 3.16 -18.51 -6.52
CA ASN A 302 2.53 -17.94 -5.34
C ASN A 302 3.34 -18.23 -4.06
N PRO A 303 3.05 -17.54 -2.94
CA PRO A 303 3.79 -17.70 -1.67
C PRO A 303 3.71 -19.10 -1.04
N PHE A 304 2.72 -19.91 -1.41
CA PHE A 304 2.43 -21.25 -0.88
C PHE A 304 2.59 -22.36 -1.93
N ALA A 305 3.37 -22.12 -3.00
CA ALA A 305 3.49 -23.06 -4.11
C ALA A 305 3.97 -24.45 -3.66
N GLU A 306 4.95 -24.50 -2.75
CA GLU A 306 5.48 -25.76 -2.20
C GLU A 306 4.42 -26.51 -1.37
N GLU A 307 3.66 -25.80 -0.56
CA GLU A 307 2.57 -26.40 0.23
C GLU A 307 1.44 -26.93 -0.65
N ILE A 308 1.09 -26.21 -1.72
CA ILE A 308 0.04 -26.63 -2.66
C ILE A 308 0.47 -27.88 -3.42
N GLU A 309 1.75 -28.01 -3.80
CA GLU A 309 2.27 -29.20 -4.47
C GLU A 309 2.22 -30.45 -3.56
N ASN A 310 2.47 -30.26 -2.25
CA ASN A 310 2.66 -31.36 -1.30
C ASN A 310 1.41 -31.71 -0.47
N ASP A 311 0.47 -30.78 -0.28
CA ASP A 311 -0.76 -31.00 0.47
C ASP A 311 -1.94 -31.38 -0.44
N LYS A 312 -2.28 -32.67 -0.42
CA LYS A 312 -3.40 -33.21 -1.20
C LYS A 312 -4.74 -32.53 -0.90
N LYS A 313 -4.95 -32.02 0.32
CA LYS A 313 -6.22 -31.34 0.68
C LYS A 313 -6.31 -29.98 0.01
N ILE A 314 -5.24 -29.18 0.06
CA ILE A 314 -5.19 -27.88 -0.62
C ILE A 314 -5.35 -28.09 -2.13
N LYS A 315 -4.57 -29.02 -2.69
CA LYS A 315 -4.61 -29.32 -4.12
C LYS A 315 -6.00 -29.78 -4.58
N SER A 316 -6.62 -30.72 -3.86
CA SER A 316 -7.97 -31.19 -4.16
C SER A 316 -9.02 -30.08 -4.05
N TYR A 317 -8.91 -29.22 -3.04
CA TYR A 317 -9.79 -28.08 -2.87
C TYR A 317 -9.69 -27.10 -4.04
N LEU A 318 -8.47 -26.70 -4.39
CA LEU A 318 -8.22 -25.77 -5.50
C LEU A 318 -8.67 -26.32 -6.85
N SER A 319 -8.40 -27.60 -7.15
CA SER A 319 -8.89 -28.23 -8.39
C SER A 319 -10.42 -28.31 -8.42
N LYS A 320 -11.08 -28.62 -7.29
CA LYS A 320 -12.54 -28.75 -7.22
C LYS A 320 -13.27 -27.42 -7.33
N VAL A 321 -12.78 -26.37 -6.68
CA VAL A 321 -13.48 -25.08 -6.55
C VAL A 321 -13.13 -24.13 -7.69
N TYR A 322 -11.90 -24.17 -8.18
CA TYR A 322 -11.37 -23.20 -9.16
C TYR A 322 -11.00 -23.83 -10.51
N ASP A 323 -11.30 -25.12 -10.71
CA ASP A 323 -10.99 -25.88 -11.94
C ASP A 323 -9.52 -25.77 -12.38
N LEU A 324 -8.63 -25.73 -11.39
CA LEU A 324 -7.19 -25.70 -11.63
C LEU A 324 -6.71 -27.14 -11.89
N GLN A 325 -6.89 -27.57 -13.15
CA GLN A 325 -6.68 -28.96 -13.60
C GLN A 325 -5.19 -29.38 -13.68
N ASN A 326 -4.24 -28.44 -13.61
CA ASN A 326 -2.80 -28.68 -13.76
C ASN A 326 -1.99 -28.21 -12.52
N LEU A 327 -2.51 -28.46 -11.32
CA LEU A 327 -1.79 -28.21 -10.06
C LEU A 327 -0.86 -29.36 -9.70
#